data_AF-A0A382PL32-F1
#
_entry.id   AF-A0A382PL32-F1
#
_cell.length_a   1.000
_cell.length_b   1.000
_cell.length_c   1.000
_cell.angle_alpha   90.00
_cell.angle_beta   90.00
_cell.angle_gamma   90.00
#
_symmetry.space_group_name_H-M   'P 1'
#
loop_
_entity.id
_entity.type
_entity.pdbx_description
1 polymer ?
#
loop_
_entity_poly.entity_id
_entity_poly.type
_entity_poly.pdbx_seq_one_letter_code
_entity_poly.pdbx_strand_id
1 'polypeptide(L)'
;INEGNQINWDIKQVNLINYFKEFDTTTKRPYKGRYIGSMVSDFHRTLLKGGIFMYPKDSKNPNGKLRFSFEASPLAFIVENAGGLASTGTERILDIIPSGIHQCVPLYIGSREDVKIAESFLKD
;
A
#
# COMPACT_ATOMS: atom_id res chain seq x y z
N ILE A 1 3.51 4.21 -5.91
CA ILE A 1 2.80 3.16 -6.67
C ILE A 1 3.22 3.25 -8.14
N ASN A 2 3.18 2.14 -8.88
CA ASN A 2 3.39 2.16 -10.33
C ASN A 2 2.09 2.45 -11.09
N GLU A 3 1.87 3.69 -11.49
CA GLU A 3 0.64 4.10 -12.21
C GLU A 3 0.55 3.57 -13.64
N GLY A 4 1.63 3.02 -14.22
CA GLY A 4 1.57 2.33 -15.52
C GLY A 4 0.67 1.09 -15.51
N ASN A 5 0.32 0.57 -14.32
CA ASN A 5 -0.59 -0.56 -14.16
C ASN A 5 -2.06 -0.17 -14.04
N GLN A 6 -2.42 1.12 -14.14
CA GLN A 6 -3.78 1.61 -13.86
C GLN A 6 -4.88 0.87 -14.63
N ILE A 7 -4.62 0.48 -15.88
CA ILE A 7 -5.56 -0.27 -16.72
C ILE A 7 -5.94 -1.64 -16.14
N ASN A 8 -5.13 -2.20 -15.24
CA ASN A 8 -5.33 -3.51 -14.65
C ASN A 8 -5.94 -3.44 -13.23
N TRP A 9 -6.19 -2.24 -12.71
CA TRP A 9 -6.75 -2.06 -11.37
C TRP A 9 -8.27 -2.08 -11.38
N ASP A 10 -8.86 -2.46 -10.24
CA ASP A 10 -10.28 -2.27 -10.01
C ASP A 10 -10.63 -0.78 -9.81
N ILE A 11 -11.92 -0.46 -9.91
CA ILE A 11 -12.40 0.91 -9.79
C ILE A 11 -12.14 1.51 -8.39
N LYS A 12 -12.12 0.69 -7.33
CA LYS A 12 -11.86 1.13 -5.96
C LYS A 12 -10.43 1.66 -5.84
N GLN A 13 -9.45 0.93 -6.39
CA GLN A 13 -8.06 1.34 -6.44
C GLN A 13 -7.86 2.58 -7.33
N VAL A 14 -8.56 2.68 -8.46
CA VAL A 14 -8.53 3.89 -9.30
C VAL A 14 -9.07 5.10 -8.53
N ASN A 15 -10.20 4.94 -7.84
CA ASN A 15 -10.81 6.00 -7.02
C ASN A 15 -9.90 6.43 -5.86
N LEU A 16 -9.20 5.50 -5.21
CA LEU A 16 -8.21 5.80 -4.20
C LEU A 16 -7.06 6.66 -4.74
N ILE A 17 -6.56 6.36 -5.94
CA ILE A 17 -5.50 7.17 -6.56
C ILE A 17 -6.02 8.55 -6.96
N ASN A 18 -7.25 8.63 -7.47
CA ASN A 18 -7.89 9.91 -7.79
C ASN A 18 -8.06 10.76 -6.52
N TYR A 19 -8.47 10.16 -5.40
CA TYR A 19 -8.51 10.83 -4.11
C TYR A 19 -7.17 11.50 -3.81
N PHE A 20 -6.03 10.81 -3.86
CA PHE A 20 -4.74 11.45 -3.58
C PHE A 20 -4.33 12.58 -4.56
N LYS A 21 -4.95 12.67 -5.74
CA LYS A 21 -4.67 13.68 -6.77
C LYS A 21 -5.62 14.88 -6.76
N GLU A 22 -6.77 14.77 -6.11
CA GLU A 22 -7.73 15.87 -6.02
C GLU A 22 -7.17 17.04 -5.22
N PHE A 23 -7.61 18.25 -5.57
CA PHE A 23 -7.30 19.44 -4.80
C PHE A 23 -8.26 19.56 -3.62
N ASP A 24 -7.73 19.57 -2.41
CA ASP A 24 -8.51 19.74 -1.18
C ASP A 24 -7.62 20.34 -0.09
N THR A 25 -7.92 21.59 0.27
CA THR A 25 -7.15 22.36 1.25
C THR A 25 -7.30 21.80 2.66
N THR A 26 -8.42 21.16 2.98
CA THR A 26 -8.71 20.60 4.31
C THR A 26 -7.82 19.39 4.58
N THR A 27 -7.68 18.51 3.59
CA THR A 27 -6.86 17.29 3.68
C THR A 27 -5.44 17.49 3.12
N LYS A 28 -5.07 18.72 2.74
CA LYS A 28 -3.75 19.09 2.19
C LYS A 28 -3.38 18.30 0.92
N ARG A 29 -4.36 17.98 0.09
CA ARG A 29 -4.19 17.34 -1.22
C ARG A 29 -4.08 18.41 -2.32
N PRO A 30 -3.32 18.17 -3.41
CA PRO A 30 -2.83 16.87 -3.89
C PRO A 30 -1.53 16.38 -3.26
N TYR A 31 -1.37 15.06 -3.23
CA TYR A 31 -0.13 14.42 -2.81
C TYR A 31 0.92 14.43 -3.93
N LYS A 32 2.21 14.41 -3.54
CA LYS A 32 3.32 14.30 -4.50
C LYS A 32 3.63 12.84 -4.81
N GLY A 33 3.39 12.42 -6.05
CA GLY A 33 3.75 11.07 -6.52
C GLY A 33 5.27 10.83 -6.50
N ARG A 34 5.70 9.71 -5.91
CA ARG A 34 7.08 9.21 -5.93
C ARG A 34 7.08 7.69 -6.06
N TYR A 35 7.86 7.16 -6.99
CA TYR A 35 8.01 5.72 -7.18
C TYR A 35 9.39 5.45 -7.78
N ILE A 36 10.25 4.78 -7.02
CA ILE A 36 11.60 4.41 -7.46
C ILE A 36 11.55 3.07 -8.21
N GLY A 37 10.66 2.16 -7.80
CA GLY A 37 10.59 0.80 -8.33
C GLY A 37 11.45 -0.21 -7.55
N SER A 38 12.12 0.24 -6.50
CA SER A 38 12.76 -0.60 -5.49
C SER A 38 11.95 -0.52 -4.20
N MET A 39 11.38 -1.66 -3.78
CA MET A 39 10.53 -1.73 -2.58
C MET A 39 11.24 -1.17 -1.35
N VAL A 40 12.51 -1.54 -1.14
CA VAL A 40 13.30 -1.08 0.01
C VAL A 40 13.48 0.44 -0.02
N SER A 41 13.84 1.00 -1.18
CA SER A 41 14.06 2.44 -1.33
C SER A 41 12.76 3.25 -1.16
N ASP A 42 11.66 2.76 -1.71
CA ASP A 42 10.35 3.38 -1.58
C ASP A 42 9.83 3.30 -0.14
N PHE A 43 9.96 2.14 0.52
CA PHE A 43 9.61 1.96 1.93
C PHE A 43 10.44 2.86 2.84
N HIS A 44 11.76 2.89 2.68
CA HIS A 44 12.66 3.69 3.51
C HIS A 44 12.32 5.18 3.46
N ARG A 45 12.00 5.70 2.25
CA ARG A 45 11.52 7.08 2.10
C ARG A 45 10.20 7.31 2.83
N THR A 46 9.24 6.40 2.67
CA THR A 46 7.94 6.47 3.36
C THR A 46 8.12 6.46 4.88
N LEU A 47 9.03 5.65 5.41
CA LEU A 47 9.33 5.58 6.84
C LEU A 47 9.86 6.92 7.39
N LEU A 48 10.72 7.62 6.63
CA LEU A 48 11.34 8.87 7.07
C LEU A 48 10.50 10.13 6.80
N LYS A 49 9.70 10.13 5.74
CA LYS A 49 8.97 11.32 5.27
C LYS A 49 7.46 11.22 5.43
N GLY A 50 6.95 10.06 5.85
CA GLY A 50 5.53 9.76 5.84
C GLY A 50 4.99 9.56 4.41
N GLY A 51 3.67 9.46 4.33
CA GLY A 51 2.95 9.10 3.12
C GLY A 51 2.66 7.60 3.07
N ILE A 52 2.30 7.11 1.88
CA ILE A 52 1.92 5.73 1.66
C ILE A 52 2.66 5.13 0.46
N PHE A 53 3.21 3.93 0.64
CA PHE A 53 3.62 3.05 -0.43
C PHE A 53 2.52 2.03 -0.71
N MET A 54 2.22 1.80 -1.99
CA MET A 54 1.15 0.90 -2.42
C MET A 54 1.66 0.00 -3.54
N TYR A 55 1.37 -1.29 -3.38
CA TYR A 55 1.54 -2.35 -4.36
C TYR A 55 0.24 -3.17 -4.38
N PRO A 56 -0.80 -2.68 -5.08
CA PRO A 56 -2.12 -3.31 -5.07
C PRO A 56 -2.08 -4.65 -5.83
N LYS A 57 -3.15 -5.42 -5.66
CA LYS A 57 -3.50 -6.49 -6.60
C LYS A 57 -3.93 -5.88 -7.94
N ASP A 58 -3.84 -6.68 -9.00
CA ASP A 58 -4.32 -6.28 -10.32
C ASP A 58 -4.88 -7.51 -11.07
N SER A 59 -5.44 -7.30 -12.26
CA SER A 59 -6.03 -8.38 -13.07
C SER A 59 -5.04 -9.49 -13.45
N LYS A 60 -3.74 -9.22 -13.44
CA LYS A 60 -2.68 -10.21 -13.73
C LYS A 60 -2.18 -10.90 -12.46
N ASN A 61 -2.26 -10.22 -11.32
CA ASN A 61 -1.79 -10.66 -10.02
C ASN A 61 -2.91 -10.44 -8.99
N PRO A 62 -3.95 -11.29 -8.98
CA PRO A 62 -5.13 -11.09 -8.14
C PRO A 62 -4.83 -11.16 -6.64
N ASN A 63 -3.72 -11.82 -6.27
CA ASN A 63 -3.21 -11.89 -4.90
C ASN A 63 -2.08 -10.88 -4.63
N GLY A 64 -1.84 -9.93 -5.54
CA GLY A 64 -0.65 -9.08 -5.50
C GLY A 64 0.63 -9.81 -5.92
N LYS A 65 1.76 -9.10 -5.88
CA LYS A 65 3.07 -9.59 -6.37
C LYS A 65 4.13 -9.71 -5.26
N LEU A 66 3.91 -9.06 -4.12
CA LEU A 66 4.87 -9.09 -3.02
C LEU A 66 4.63 -10.34 -2.18
N ARG A 67 5.70 -11.06 -1.88
CA ARG A 67 5.70 -12.26 -1.08
C ARG A 67 5.55 -11.91 0.39
N PHE A 68 4.62 -12.58 1.06
CA PHE A 68 4.30 -12.32 2.45
C PHE A 68 5.51 -12.47 3.36
N SER A 69 6.13 -13.66 3.36
CA SER A 69 7.08 -14.06 4.41
C SER A 69 8.39 -13.28 4.43
N PHE A 70 8.83 -12.78 3.27
CA PHE A 70 10.15 -12.15 3.14
C PHE A 70 10.15 -10.78 2.48
N GLU A 71 8.97 -10.22 2.14
CA GLU A 71 8.83 -8.83 1.71
C GLU A 71 7.81 -8.07 2.57
N ALA A 72 6.55 -8.51 2.60
CA ALA A 72 5.51 -7.75 3.28
C ALA A 72 5.61 -7.81 4.81
N SER A 73 5.75 -9.02 5.38
CA SER A 73 5.77 -9.22 6.84
C SER A 73 6.95 -8.54 7.53
N PRO A 74 8.20 -8.64 7.05
CA PRO A 74 9.33 -7.93 7.68
C PRO A 74 9.16 -6.40 7.67
N LEU A 75 8.67 -5.82 6.56
CA LEU A 75 8.45 -4.38 6.48
C LEU A 75 7.26 -3.93 7.33
N ALA A 76 6.22 -4.74 7.42
CA ALA A 76 5.08 -4.50 8.31
C ALA A 76 5.53 -4.44 9.78
N PHE A 77 6.38 -5.37 10.21
CA PHE A 77 6.95 -5.34 11.56
C PHE A 77 7.70 -4.04 11.83
N ILE A 78 8.52 -3.56 10.88
CA ILE A 78 9.26 -2.31 11.03
C ILE A 78 8.31 -1.10 11.11
N VAL A 79 7.37 -0.98 10.17
CA VAL A 79 6.51 0.22 10.10
C VAL A 79 5.61 0.34 11.33
N GLU A 80 5.12 -0.78 11.85
CA GLU A 80 4.22 -0.77 13.00
C GLU A 80 4.97 -0.39 14.28
N ASN A 81 6.21 -0.86 14.45
CA ASN A 81 7.08 -0.40 15.54
C ASN A 81 7.46 1.09 15.40
N ALA A 82 7.40 1.64 14.19
CA ALA A 82 7.54 3.08 13.94
C ALA A 82 6.22 3.86 14.05
N GLY A 83 5.13 3.22 14.49
CA GLY A 83 3.81 3.85 14.69
C GLY A 83 2.91 3.91 13.44
N GLY A 84 3.41 3.46 12.29
CA GLY A 84 2.64 3.37 11.04
C GLY A 84 1.73 2.14 10.97
N LEU A 85 1.29 1.80 9.76
CA LEU A 85 0.40 0.67 9.48
C LEU A 85 0.80 -0.04 8.19
N ALA A 86 0.57 -1.35 8.12
CA ALA A 86 0.68 -2.17 6.93
C ALA A 86 -0.59 -3.02 6.75
N SER A 87 -1.21 -2.95 5.57
CA SER A 87 -2.49 -3.59 5.27
C SER A 87 -2.48 -4.21 3.87
N THR A 88 -3.30 -5.23 3.64
CA THR A 88 -3.66 -5.73 2.31
C THR A 88 -4.70 -4.85 1.61
N GLY A 89 -5.19 -3.82 2.30
CA GLY A 89 -6.36 -3.02 1.94
C GLY A 89 -7.61 -3.46 2.71
N THR A 90 -7.66 -4.72 3.15
CA THR A 90 -8.81 -5.27 3.90
C THR A 90 -8.42 -5.89 5.24
N GLU A 91 -7.18 -6.36 5.39
CA GLU A 91 -6.66 -7.05 6.56
C GLU A 91 -5.26 -6.53 6.92
N ARG A 92 -4.94 -6.46 8.21
CA ARG A 92 -3.59 -6.09 8.68
C ARG A 92 -2.59 -7.17 8.31
N ILE A 93 -1.42 -6.77 7.81
CA ILE A 93 -0.41 -7.73 7.31
C ILE A 93 0.04 -8.71 8.40
N LEU A 94 0.29 -8.25 9.63
CA LEU A 94 0.78 -9.12 10.70
C LEU A 94 -0.29 -10.04 11.32
N ASP A 95 -1.56 -9.92 10.91
CA ASP A 95 -2.64 -10.84 11.35
C ASP A 95 -2.80 -12.03 10.40
N ILE A 96 -2.17 -11.98 9.22
CA ILE A 96 -2.26 -13.04 8.20
C ILE A 96 -1.50 -14.29 8.65
N ILE A 97 -2.19 -15.42 8.66
CA ILE A 97 -1.56 -16.75 8.77
C ILE A 97 -1.26 -17.24 7.34
N PRO A 98 0.02 -17.34 6.92
CA PRO A 98 0.34 -17.71 5.55
C PRO A 98 0.07 -19.20 5.27
N SER A 99 -0.49 -19.49 4.10
CA SER A 99 -0.72 -20.86 3.61
C SER A 99 0.52 -21.50 2.99
N GLY A 100 1.57 -20.71 2.70
CA GLY A 100 2.84 -21.20 2.17
C GLY A 100 3.91 -20.13 2.04
N ILE A 101 5.17 -20.55 1.87
CA ILE A 101 6.33 -19.65 1.84
C ILE A 101 6.34 -18.66 0.67
N HIS A 102 5.63 -18.98 -0.41
CA HIS A 102 5.55 -18.15 -1.62
C HIS A 102 4.22 -17.40 -1.75
N GLN A 103 3.39 -17.36 -0.69
CA GLN A 103 2.14 -16.61 -0.73
C GLN A 103 2.41 -15.14 -1.07
N CYS A 104 1.70 -14.62 -2.08
CA CYS A 104 1.71 -13.20 -2.40
C CYS A 104 0.56 -12.48 -1.71
N VAL A 105 0.78 -11.20 -1.43
CA VAL A 105 -0.22 -10.28 -0.89
C VAL A 105 -0.13 -8.92 -1.59
N PRO A 106 -1.24 -8.18 -1.73
CA PRO A 106 -1.19 -6.74 -1.94
C PRO A 106 -0.62 -6.06 -0.69
N LEU A 107 -0.01 -4.88 -0.85
CA LEU A 107 0.61 -4.15 0.26
C LEU A 107 0.31 -2.65 0.20
N TYR A 108 -0.22 -2.11 1.28
CA TYR A 108 -0.43 -0.70 1.56
C TYR A 108 0.26 -0.39 2.87
N ILE A 109 1.32 0.41 2.85
CA ILE A 109 2.23 0.55 3.99
C ILE A 109 2.74 1.99 4.13
N GLY A 110 2.73 2.51 5.36
CA GLY A 110 3.27 3.85 5.66
C GLY A 110 2.58 4.53 6.84
N SER A 111 2.36 5.83 6.71
CA SER A 111 1.61 6.65 7.67
C SER A 111 0.25 6.03 7.97
N ARG A 112 -0.07 5.87 9.26
CA ARG A 112 -1.28 5.19 9.73
C ARG A 112 -2.56 5.73 9.10
N GLU A 113 -2.72 7.05 9.05
CA GLU A 113 -3.93 7.68 8.53
C GLU A 113 -4.04 7.54 7.00
N ASP A 114 -2.92 7.62 6.26
CA ASP A 114 -2.93 7.40 4.80
C ASP A 114 -3.32 5.95 4.46
N VAL A 115 -2.85 4.97 5.25
CA VAL A 115 -3.22 3.57 5.06
C VAL A 115 -4.69 3.32 5.41
N LYS A 116 -5.23 3.95 6.47
CA LYS A 116 -6.67 3.88 6.77
C LYS A 116 -7.55 4.48 5.68
N ILE A 117 -7.10 5.58 5.05
CA ILE A 117 -7.76 6.12 3.85
C ILE A 117 -7.75 5.06 2.76
N ALA A 118 -6.63 4.40 2.49
CA ALA A 118 -6.61 3.31 1.51
C ALA A 118 -7.63 2.21 1.87
N GLU A 119 -7.69 1.77 3.12
CA GLU A 119 -8.66 0.77 3.56
C GLU A 119 -10.12 1.21 3.35
N SER A 120 -10.46 2.49 3.57
CA SER A 120 -11.84 2.97 3.43
C SER A 120 -12.34 2.95 1.98
N PHE A 121 -11.43 2.97 1.00
CA PHE A 121 -11.79 2.81 -0.41
C PHE A 121 -11.87 1.34 -0.83
N LEU A 122 -11.11 0.46 -0.17
CA LEU A 122 -10.88 -0.92 -0.62
C LEU A 122 -11.75 -1.95 0.09
N LYS A 123 -12.13 -1.70 1.34
CA LYS A 123 -13.12 -2.50 2.08
C LYS A 123 -14.49 -2.42 1.39
N ASP A 124 -15.29 -3.46 1.59
CA ASP A 124 -16.70 -3.49 1.13
C ASP A 124 -17.59 -2.66 2.04
#